data_AF-A0A7Z7YJW9-F1
#
_entry.id   AF-A0A7Z7YJW9-F1
#
_cell.length_a   1.000
_cell.length_b   1.000
_cell.length_c   1.000
_cell.angle_alpha   90.00
_cell.angle_beta   90.00
_cell.angle_gamma   90.00
#
_symmetry.space_group_name_H-M   'P 1'
#
loop_
_entity.id
_entity.type
_entity.pdbx_description
1 polymer ?
#
loop_
_entity_poly.entity_id
_entity_poly.type
_entity_poly.pdbx_seq_one_letter_code
_entity_poly.pdbx_strand_id
1 'polypeptide(L)'
;MGDWGNNPWDNDAAADWFHRFWSDTDKSNFEFLISEINNFNPDTDRYDAVRAACYILQTLGIPHVWPVKHLDILKETLEKALLILTNMINPPNDKWLFLEDCDDEMLHAISEQITAIKLRLEELA
;
A
#
# COMPACT_ATOMS: atom_id res chain seq x y z
N MET A 1 18.84 -19.04 -0.07
CA MET A 1 18.01 -18.01 0.58
C MET A 1 16.91 -17.75 -0.41
N GLY A 2 15.75 -18.35 -0.15
CA GLY A 2 14.76 -18.69 -1.17
C GLY A 2 14.13 -17.47 -1.82
N ASP A 3 13.79 -17.60 -3.10
CA ASP A 3 13.10 -16.59 -3.91
C ASP A 3 11.93 -15.97 -3.13
N TRP A 4 12.11 -14.73 -2.70
CA TRP A 4 11.02 -13.86 -2.30
C TRP A 4 10.37 -13.35 -3.60
N GLY A 5 9.04 -13.30 -3.64
CA GLY A 5 8.28 -13.01 -4.86
C GLY A 5 8.00 -11.51 -5.04
N ASN A 6 7.45 -11.17 -6.20
CA ASN A 6 7.20 -9.78 -6.60
C ASN A 6 5.86 -9.21 -6.09
N ASN A 7 5.04 -10.04 -5.46
CA ASN A 7 3.76 -9.63 -4.91
C ASN A 7 3.93 -8.77 -3.65
N PRO A 8 2.93 -7.91 -3.32
CA PRO A 8 2.99 -7.02 -2.17
C PRO A 8 2.98 -7.74 -0.80
N TRP A 9 2.90 -9.08 -0.77
CA TRP A 9 2.99 -9.90 0.43
C TRP A 9 4.13 -10.91 0.43
N ASP A 10 4.86 -11.05 -0.68
CA ASP A 10 5.88 -12.09 -0.86
C ASP A 10 7.30 -11.60 -0.55
N ASN A 11 7.46 -10.67 0.42
CA ASN A 11 8.76 -10.13 0.88
C ASN A 11 8.80 -9.98 2.43
N ASP A 12 10.01 -9.86 2.99
CA ASP A 12 10.23 -9.90 4.47
C ASP A 12 9.64 -8.67 5.15
N ALA A 13 9.85 -7.50 4.55
CA ALA A 13 9.32 -6.24 5.04
C ALA A 13 7.77 -6.24 5.07
N ALA A 14 7.14 -6.86 4.08
CA ALA A 14 5.69 -7.05 4.03
C ALA A 14 5.23 -8.04 5.08
N ALA A 15 5.91 -9.18 5.26
CA ALA A 15 5.59 -10.16 6.29
C ALA A 15 5.67 -9.55 7.70
N ASP A 16 6.73 -8.79 8.00
CA ASP A 16 6.88 -8.04 9.24
C ASP A 16 5.76 -7.00 9.41
N TRP A 17 5.43 -6.28 8.34
CA TRP A 17 4.34 -5.32 8.37
C TRP A 17 2.99 -5.98 8.66
N PHE A 18 2.67 -7.11 8.02
CA PHE A 18 1.46 -7.87 8.30
C PHE A 18 1.43 -8.40 9.72
N HIS A 19 2.54 -8.93 10.23
CA HIS A 19 2.64 -9.37 11.61
C HIS A 19 2.26 -8.24 12.56
N ARG A 20 2.80 -7.03 12.35
CA ARG A 20 2.47 -5.84 13.15
C ARG A 20 1.02 -5.40 12.99
N PHE A 21 0.50 -5.38 11.75
CA PHE A 21 -0.89 -5.04 11.48
C PHE A 21 -1.87 -5.96 12.21
N TRP A 22 -1.55 -7.24 12.39
CA TRP A 22 -2.43 -8.20 13.08
C TRP A 22 -2.15 -8.36 14.58
N SER A 23 -0.97 -7.99 15.07
CA SER A 23 -0.54 -8.22 16.46
C SER A 23 -0.79 -7.07 17.41
N ASP A 24 -1.03 -5.85 16.90
CA ASP A 24 -1.24 -4.68 17.76
C ASP A 24 -2.62 -4.74 18.42
N THR A 25 -2.70 -5.32 19.63
CA THR A 25 -3.95 -5.54 20.36
C THR A 25 -4.56 -4.26 20.95
N ASP A 26 -3.82 -3.14 20.96
CA ASP A 26 -4.21 -1.91 21.66
C ASP A 26 -4.62 -0.74 20.73
N LYS A 27 -4.45 -0.87 19.40
CA LYS A 27 -4.88 0.12 18.41
C LYS A 27 -5.79 -0.52 17.38
N SER A 28 -6.70 0.25 16.76
CA SER A 28 -7.39 -0.33 15.61
C SER A 28 -6.39 -0.50 14.48
N ASN A 29 -6.21 -1.71 13.97
CA ASN A 29 -5.28 -2.05 12.89
C ASN A 29 -5.41 -1.13 11.66
N PHE A 30 -6.59 -0.58 11.43
CA PHE A 30 -6.85 0.40 10.37
C PHE A 30 -6.13 1.75 10.58
N GLU A 31 -5.94 2.22 11.82
CA GLU A 31 -5.14 3.42 12.10
C GLU A 31 -3.67 3.20 11.74
N PHE A 32 -3.15 2.01 12.02
CA PHE A 32 -1.79 1.64 11.63
C PHE A 32 -1.65 1.64 10.10
N LEU A 33 -2.58 1.01 9.38
CA LEU A 33 -2.64 1.04 7.92
C LEU A 33 -2.71 2.47 7.36
N ILE A 34 -3.65 3.27 7.86
CA ILE A 34 -3.84 4.66 7.42
C ILE A 34 -2.55 5.45 7.68
N SER A 35 -1.91 5.27 8.83
CA SER A 35 -0.67 5.97 9.19
C SER A 35 0.52 5.56 8.32
N GLU A 36 0.62 4.30 7.90
CA GLU A 36 1.68 3.83 7.01
C GLU A 36 1.58 4.52 5.65
N ILE A 37 0.38 4.56 5.07
CA ILE A 37 0.12 5.23 3.80
C ILE A 37 0.29 6.76 3.94
N ASN A 38 -0.19 7.33 5.04
CA ASN A 38 -0.16 8.77 5.23
C ASN A 38 1.24 9.33 5.50
N ASN A 39 2.09 8.57 6.17
CA ASN A 39 3.43 9.01 6.55
C ASN A 39 4.52 8.40 5.66
N PHE A 40 4.15 7.76 4.56
CA PHE A 40 5.10 7.20 3.62
C PHE A 40 6.08 8.27 3.12
N ASN A 41 7.36 7.96 3.17
CA ASN A 41 8.43 8.81 2.65
C ASN A 41 9.35 7.96 1.76
N PRO A 42 9.55 8.34 0.48
CA PRO A 42 10.46 7.63 -0.43
C PRO A 42 11.89 7.55 0.10
N ASP A 43 12.34 8.51 0.92
CA ASP A 43 13.69 8.52 1.50
C ASP A 43 13.92 7.40 2.56
N THR A 44 12.87 6.65 2.95
CA THR A 44 12.95 5.65 4.04
C THR A 44 13.12 4.21 3.59
N ASP A 45 13.15 3.94 2.28
CA ASP A 45 13.27 2.60 1.70
C ASP A 45 12.20 1.59 2.21
N ARG A 46 11.01 2.09 2.56
CA ARG A 46 9.88 1.29 3.08
C ARG A 46 8.84 0.99 2.00
N TYR A 47 9.30 0.79 0.76
CA TYR A 47 8.42 0.59 -0.39
C TYR A 47 7.56 -0.67 -0.24
N ASP A 48 8.13 -1.76 0.25
CA ASP A 48 7.40 -3.01 0.43
C ASP A 48 6.36 -2.94 1.55
N ALA A 49 6.65 -2.26 2.65
CA ALA A 49 5.71 -2.07 3.75
C ALA A 49 4.48 -1.26 3.30
N VAL A 50 4.68 -0.19 2.53
CA VAL A 50 3.55 0.58 1.99
C VAL A 50 2.80 -0.21 0.91
N ARG A 51 3.48 -1.02 0.10
CA ARG A 51 2.82 -1.92 -0.85
C ARG A 51 1.93 -2.95 -0.15
N ALA A 52 2.37 -3.51 0.98
CA ALA A 52 1.57 -4.38 1.84
C ALA A 52 0.33 -3.65 2.41
N ALA A 53 0.52 -2.41 2.88
CA ALA A 53 -0.59 -1.57 3.35
C ALA A 53 -1.62 -1.27 2.24
N CYS A 54 -1.15 -0.93 1.05
CA CYS A 54 -1.97 -0.74 -0.14
C CYS A 54 -2.74 -2.02 -0.50
N TYR A 55 -2.15 -3.20 -0.32
CA TYR A 55 -2.82 -4.48 -0.56
C TYR A 55 -4.00 -4.73 0.39
N ILE A 56 -3.88 -4.38 1.67
CA ILE A 56 -5.03 -4.43 2.59
C ILE A 56 -6.06 -3.38 2.19
N LEU A 57 -5.62 -2.17 1.83
CA LEU A 57 -6.53 -1.10 1.44
C LEU A 57 -7.35 -1.45 0.19
N GLN A 58 -6.76 -2.03 -0.86
CA GLN A 58 -7.53 -2.46 -2.04
C GLN A 58 -8.51 -3.60 -1.74
N THR A 59 -8.21 -4.43 -0.73
CA THR A 59 -9.02 -5.60 -0.37
C THR A 59 -10.17 -5.23 0.55
N LEU A 60 -9.92 -4.38 1.56
CA LEU A 60 -10.87 -4.03 2.60
C LEU A 60 -11.46 -2.62 2.46
N GLY A 61 -10.88 -1.76 1.61
CA GLY A 61 -11.30 -0.38 1.33
C GLY A 61 -12.61 -0.26 0.55
N ILE A 62 -13.56 -1.14 0.83
CA ILE A 62 -14.93 -1.11 0.32
C ILE A 62 -15.74 -0.32 1.35
N PRO A 63 -16.53 0.71 0.96
CA PRO A 63 -17.28 1.53 1.92
C PRO A 63 -18.18 0.75 2.88
N HIS A 64 -18.70 -0.41 2.44
CA HIS A 64 -19.53 -1.29 3.27
C HIS A 64 -18.74 -2.21 4.23
N VAL A 65 -17.45 -2.42 3.97
CA VAL A 65 -16.56 -3.27 4.80
C VAL A 65 -15.70 -2.40 5.73
N TRP A 66 -15.35 -1.20 5.27
CA TRP A 66 -14.47 -0.28 5.97
C TRP A 66 -15.06 0.18 7.31
N PRO A 67 -14.23 0.38 8.36
CA PRO A 67 -14.73 0.87 9.63
C PRO A 67 -15.37 2.25 9.50
N VAL A 68 -16.62 2.38 9.96
CA VAL A 68 -17.41 3.63 9.91
C VAL A 68 -16.65 4.82 10.52
N LYS A 69 -15.86 4.58 11.56
CA LYS A 69 -15.06 5.61 12.24
C LYS A 69 -13.98 6.26 11.38
N HIS A 70 -13.60 5.63 10.26
CA HIS A 70 -12.56 6.08 9.33
C HIS A 70 -13.10 6.21 7.89
N LEU A 71 -14.42 6.22 7.72
CA LEU A 71 -15.06 6.21 6.40
C LEU A 71 -14.92 7.56 5.70
N ASP A 72 -14.92 8.65 6.46
CA ASP A 72 -14.70 10.02 6.00
C ASP A 72 -13.33 10.22 5.34
N ILE A 73 -12.31 9.52 5.84
CA ILE A 73 -10.93 9.59 5.33
C ILE A 73 -10.59 8.48 4.32
N LEU A 74 -11.52 7.54 4.04
CA LEU A 74 -11.26 6.42 3.13
C LEU A 74 -10.86 6.92 1.73
N LYS A 75 -11.61 7.88 1.19
CA LYS A 75 -11.35 8.45 -0.14
C LYS A 75 -9.95 9.08 -0.22
N GLU A 76 -9.60 9.93 0.73
CA GLU A 76 -8.28 10.58 0.80
C GLU A 76 -7.16 9.52 0.93
N THR A 77 -7.39 8.48 1.72
CA THR A 77 -6.42 7.39 1.91
C THR A 77 -6.20 6.61 0.60
N LEU A 78 -7.28 6.31 -0.15
CA LEU A 78 -7.20 5.66 -1.46
C LEU A 78 -6.50 6.54 -2.50
N GLU A 79 -6.82 7.84 -2.56
CA GLU A 79 -6.16 8.79 -3.47
C GLU A 79 -4.66 8.89 -3.19
N LYS A 80 -4.27 8.90 -1.92
CA LYS A 80 -2.87 8.94 -1.51
C LYS A 80 -2.12 7.64 -1.82
N ALA A 81 -2.75 6.50 -1.56
CA ALA A 81 -2.20 5.19 -1.93
C ALA A 81 -1.98 5.10 -3.44
N LEU A 82 -2.96 5.55 -4.23
CA LEU A 82 -2.85 5.62 -5.69
C LEU A 82 -1.69 6.51 -6.13
N LEU A 83 -1.53 7.69 -5.51
CA LEU A 83 -0.42 8.60 -5.81
C LEU A 83 0.93 7.94 -5.52
N ILE A 84 1.08 7.28 -4.38
CA ILE A 84 2.32 6.60 -3.98
C ILE A 84 2.67 5.51 -4.99
N LEU A 85 1.75 4.60 -5.29
CA LEU A 85 2.00 3.51 -6.24
C LEU A 85 2.29 4.04 -7.65
N THR A 86 1.59 5.09 -8.09
CA THR A 86 1.84 5.73 -9.38
C THR A 86 3.23 6.33 -9.44
N ASN A 87 3.68 6.99 -8.36
CA ASN A 87 5.02 7.56 -8.27
C ASN A 87 6.12 6.48 -8.19
N MET A 88 5.82 5.27 -7.73
CA MET A 88 6.77 4.15 -7.79
C MET A 88 7.06 3.73 -9.24
N ILE A 89 6.04 3.73 -10.11
CA ILE A 89 6.20 3.40 -11.54
C ILE A 89 6.72 4.60 -12.34
N ASN A 90 6.27 5.80 -11.98
CA ASN A 90 6.65 7.05 -12.65
C ASN A 90 7.18 8.07 -11.62
N PRO A 91 8.44 7.92 -11.17
CA PRO A 91 9.11 8.82 -10.25
C PRO A 91 8.98 10.30 -10.61
N PRO A 92 8.48 11.16 -9.71
CA PRO A 92 8.46 12.59 -9.94
C PRO A 92 9.84 13.25 -9.75
N ASN A 93 10.79 12.58 -9.09
CA ASN A 93 12.16 13.04 -8.84
C ASN A 93 13.09 11.89 -8.43
N ASP A 94 14.39 12.17 -8.39
CA ASP A 94 15.47 11.21 -8.11
C ASP A 94 15.47 10.63 -6.68
N LYS A 95 14.56 11.06 -5.80
CA LYS A 95 14.43 10.45 -4.46
C LYS A 95 13.71 9.10 -4.50
N TRP A 96 13.02 8.80 -5.58
CA TRP A 96 12.29 7.55 -5.75
C TRP A 96 13.21 6.51 -6.37
N LEU A 97 14.05 5.91 -5.52
CA LEU A 97 15.05 4.91 -5.93
C LEU A 97 14.44 3.53 -6.19
N PHE A 98 13.14 3.37 -5.98
CA PHE A 98 12.43 2.09 -6.13
C PHE A 98 12.67 1.40 -7.48
N LEU A 99 12.77 2.16 -8.58
CA LEU A 99 12.98 1.58 -9.92
C LEU A 99 14.38 0.99 -10.12
N GLU A 100 15.37 1.29 -9.26
CA GLU A 100 16.72 0.77 -9.40
C GLU A 100 16.80 -0.74 -9.12
N ASP A 101 15.92 -1.25 -8.24
CA ASP A 101 15.84 -2.65 -7.82
C ASP A 101 14.56 -3.36 -8.31
N CYS A 102 13.78 -2.72 -9.19
CA CYS A 102 12.48 -3.21 -9.66
C CYS A 102 12.59 -4.02 -10.95
N ASP A 103 11.99 -5.22 -10.97
CA ASP A 103 11.85 -6.04 -12.18
C ASP A 103 10.48 -5.87 -12.86
N ASP A 104 10.35 -6.42 -14.07
CA ASP A 104 9.11 -6.30 -14.87
C ASP A 104 7.89 -6.92 -14.16
N GLU A 105 8.10 -7.98 -13.37
CA GLU A 105 7.04 -8.64 -12.61
C GLU A 105 6.55 -7.77 -11.44
N MET A 106 7.45 -7.08 -10.76
CA MET A 106 7.13 -6.14 -9.69
C MET A 106 6.40 -4.91 -10.24
N LEU A 107 6.81 -4.39 -11.40
CA LEU A 107 6.08 -3.34 -12.12
C LEU A 107 4.66 -3.79 -12.48
N HIS A 108 4.51 -5.04 -12.92
CA HIS A 108 3.20 -5.61 -13.20
C HIS A 108 2.34 -5.69 -11.94
N ALA A 109 2.87 -6.21 -10.83
CA ALA A 109 2.17 -6.29 -9.55
C ALA A 109 1.72 -4.90 -9.05
N ILE A 110 2.56 -3.87 -9.15
CA ILE A 110 2.18 -2.51 -8.76
C ILE A 110 1.08 -1.96 -9.68
N SER A 111 1.15 -2.25 -10.97
CA SER A 111 0.10 -1.87 -11.94
C SER A 111 -1.25 -2.50 -11.62
N GLU A 112 -1.25 -3.77 -11.16
CA GLU A 112 -2.46 -4.43 -10.66
C GLU A 112 -2.99 -3.75 -9.40
N GLN A 113 -2.11 -3.40 -8.45
CA GLN A 113 -2.51 -2.67 -7.24
C GLN A 113 -3.12 -1.31 -7.57
N ILE A 114 -2.52 -0.55 -8.49
CA ILE A 114 -3.05 0.73 -8.98
C ILE A 114 -4.46 0.54 -9.56
N THR A 115 -4.66 -0.51 -10.36
CA THR A 115 -5.95 -0.81 -10.98
C THR A 115 -7.00 -1.16 -9.93
N ALA A 116 -6.65 -1.97 -8.93
CA ALA A 116 -7.54 -2.32 -7.84
C ALA A 116 -7.94 -1.10 -6.98
N ILE A 117 -7.00 -0.20 -6.68
CA ILE A 117 -7.29 1.02 -5.93
C ILE A 117 -8.19 1.98 -6.73
N LYS A 118 -7.95 2.13 -8.04
CA LYS A 118 -8.84 2.93 -8.91
C LYS A 118 -10.27 2.40 -8.89
N LEU A 119 -10.44 1.08 -8.97
CA LEU A 119 -11.76 0.46 -8.86
C LEU A 119 -12.47 0.83 -7.54
N ARG A 120 -11.74 0.80 -6.41
CA ARG A 120 -12.29 1.23 -5.11
C ARG A 120 -12.68 2.70 -5.07
N LEU A 121 -11.93 3.57 -5.73
CA LEU A 121 -12.28 4.98 -5.85
C LEU A 121 -13.54 5.19 -6.70
N GLU A 122 -13.71 4.42 -7.77
CA GLU A 122 -14.92 4.46 -8.60
C GLU A 122 -16.16 3.98 -7.84
N GLU A 123 -16.03 3.00 -6.94
CA GLU A 123 -17.11 2.53 -6.06
C GLU A 123 -17.56 3.58 -5.03
N LEU A 124 -16.76 4.64 -4.80
CA LEU A 124 -17.04 5.74 -3.88
C LEU A 124 -17.62 6.99 -4.57
N ALA A 125 -17.64 7.02 -5.91
CA ALA A 125 -18.09 8.16 -6.73
C ALA A 125 -19.61 8.13 -6.98
#